data_AF-A0A6U4IIE7-F1
#
_entry.id   AF-A0A6U4IIE7-F1
#
_cell.length_a   1.000
_cell.length_b   1.000
_cell.length_c   1.000
_cell.angle_alpha   90.00
_cell.angle_beta   90.00
_cell.angle_gamma   90.00
#
_symmetry.space_group_name_H-M   'P 1'
#
loop_
_entity.id
_entity.type
_entity.pdbx_description
1 polymer ?
#
loop_
_entity_poly.entity_id
_entity_poly.type
_entity_poly.pdbx_seq_one_letter_code
_entity_poly.pdbx_strand_id
1 'polypeptide(L)'
;MGVHPTCSDEFFSDDADGPQGHLAKLREAVGAGVAAGKCIAIGEAGLDYARLHFASKERQLDGFALQLGLAEETKLPMFLHNRDTEGDFERIMRENRGRIRGGVVHSFTGSLAEARALVDLDLYIGVNGC
;
A
#
# COMPACT_ATOMS: atom_id res chain seq x y z
N MET A 1 -5.75 -2.65 -7.46
CA MET A 1 -4.60 -2.44 -8.36
C MET A 1 -3.60 -1.57 -7.63
N GLY A 2 -2.32 -1.92 -7.69
CA GLY A 2 -1.24 -1.29 -6.95
C GLY A 2 0.06 -2.02 -7.22
N VAL A 3 1.13 -1.55 -6.58
CA VAL A 3 2.49 -2.09 -6.69
C VAL A 3 2.89 -2.61 -5.31
N HIS A 4 3.24 -3.90 -5.25
CA HIS A 4 3.65 -4.58 -4.03
C HIS A 4 4.96 -3.98 -3.48
N PRO A 5 5.21 -3.96 -2.15
CA PRO A 5 6.46 -3.44 -1.58
C PRO A 5 7.72 -3.96 -2.28
N THR A 6 7.80 -5.27 -2.55
CA THR A 6 8.95 -5.90 -3.22
C THR A 6 9.16 -5.47 -4.67
N CYS A 7 8.16 -4.82 -5.28
CA CYS A 7 8.18 -4.30 -6.64
C CYS A 7 8.31 -2.77 -6.65
N SER A 8 8.60 -2.12 -5.51
CA SER A 8 8.57 -0.66 -5.43
C SER A 8 9.62 0.03 -6.31
N ASP A 9 10.68 -0.68 -6.71
CA ASP A 9 11.64 -0.19 -7.69
C ASP A 9 11.02 0.07 -9.08
N GLU A 10 9.85 -0.51 -9.40
CA GLU A 10 9.13 -0.23 -10.67
C GLU A 10 8.71 1.24 -10.81
N PHE A 11 8.49 1.95 -9.70
CA PHE A 11 8.29 3.40 -9.75
C PHE A 11 9.56 4.14 -10.15
N PHE A 12 10.75 3.60 -9.84
CA PHE A 12 12.02 4.31 -9.97
C PHE A 12 12.92 3.75 -11.08
N SER A 13 12.42 2.79 -11.87
CA SER A 13 13.11 2.33 -13.08
C SER A 13 13.26 3.46 -14.10
N ASP A 14 14.26 3.35 -14.99
CA ASP A 14 14.74 4.36 -15.94
C ASP A 14 13.72 4.83 -17.03
N ASP A 15 12.41 4.75 -16.76
CA ASP A 15 11.41 5.46 -17.56
C ASP A 15 11.72 6.96 -17.53
N ALA A 16 11.68 7.61 -18.70
CA ALA A 16 12.03 9.03 -18.87
C ALA A 16 11.26 9.99 -17.94
N ASP A 17 10.12 9.54 -17.41
CA ASP A 17 9.20 10.30 -16.56
C ASP A 17 9.35 9.97 -15.05
N GLY A 18 10.25 9.06 -14.69
CA GLY A 18 10.52 8.63 -13.32
C GLY A 18 9.28 8.13 -12.55
N PRO A 19 9.24 8.32 -11.21
CA PRO A 19 8.13 7.87 -10.34
C PRO A 19 6.76 8.39 -10.74
N GLN A 20 6.71 9.60 -11.29
CA GLN A 20 5.46 10.21 -11.72
C GLN A 20 4.92 9.55 -13.00
N GLY A 21 5.80 9.09 -13.89
CA GLY A 21 5.42 8.33 -15.08
C GLY A 21 4.72 7.01 -14.74
N HIS A 22 5.35 6.19 -13.87
CA HIS A 22 4.74 4.94 -13.45
C HIS A 22 3.44 5.18 -12.66
N LEU A 23 3.42 6.17 -11.76
CA LEU A 23 2.21 6.54 -11.03
C LEU A 23 1.08 6.99 -11.98
N ALA A 24 1.39 7.71 -13.06
CA ALA A 24 0.40 8.11 -14.05
C ALA A 24 -0.20 6.90 -14.78
N LYS A 25 0.63 5.93 -15.20
CA LYS A 25 0.18 4.66 -15.79
C LYS A 25 -0.72 3.88 -14.83
N LEU A 26 -0.33 3.79 -13.56
CA LEU A 26 -1.13 3.14 -12.52
C LEU A 26 -2.47 3.86 -12.30
N ARG A 27 -2.46 5.19 -12.26
CA ARG A 27 -3.68 6.01 -12.12
C ARG A 27 -4.65 5.78 -13.28
N GLU A 28 -4.14 5.73 -14.52
CA GLU A 28 -4.95 5.44 -15.71
C GLU A 28 -5.56 4.03 -15.62
N ALA A 29 -4.77 3.02 -15.30
CA ALA A 29 -5.23 1.64 -15.16
C ALA A 29 -6.30 1.50 -14.05
N VAL A 30 -6.11 2.18 -12.92
CA VAL A 30 -7.11 2.23 -11.84
C VAL A 30 -8.39 2.89 -12.35
N GLY A 31 -8.31 4.05 -13.01
CA GLY A 31 -9.47 4.76 -13.54
C GLY A 31 -10.28 3.90 -14.53
N ALA A 32 -9.60 3.25 -15.47
CA ALA A 32 -10.23 2.34 -16.43
C ALA A 32 -10.87 1.13 -15.73
N GLY A 33 -10.18 0.56 -14.73
CA GLY A 33 -10.70 -0.56 -13.94
C GLY A 33 -11.92 -0.18 -13.10
N VAL A 34 -11.96 1.02 -12.53
CA VAL A 34 -13.12 1.55 -11.79
C VAL A 34 -14.30 1.76 -12.75
N ALA A 35 -14.07 2.40 -13.89
CA ALA A 35 -15.12 2.61 -14.90
C ALA A 35 -15.72 1.30 -15.42
N ALA A 36 -14.90 0.25 -15.52
CA ALA A 36 -15.33 -1.10 -15.89
C ALA A 36 -15.93 -1.93 -14.74
N GLY A 37 -15.98 -1.40 -13.51
CA GLY A 37 -16.48 -2.14 -12.33
C GLY A 37 -15.57 -3.29 -11.88
N LYS A 38 -14.29 -3.29 -12.28
CA LYS A 38 -13.31 -4.36 -12.01
C LYS A 38 -12.28 -3.99 -10.96
N CYS A 39 -12.11 -2.71 -10.63
CA CYS A 39 -11.20 -2.23 -9.61
C CYS A 39 -11.97 -1.64 -8.44
N ILE A 40 -11.78 -2.21 -7.25
CA ILE A 40 -12.50 -1.81 -6.03
C ILE A 40 -11.56 -1.39 -4.89
N ALA A 41 -10.24 -1.49 -5.07
CA ALA A 41 -9.24 -1.16 -4.05
C ALA A 41 -7.90 -0.76 -4.68
N ILE A 42 -7.15 0.07 -3.96
CA ILE A 42 -5.73 0.34 -4.22
C ILE A 42 -4.88 -0.70 -3.48
N GLY A 43 -3.88 -1.26 -4.16
CA GLY A 43 -3.01 -2.30 -3.63
C GLY A 43 -2.98 -3.57 -4.50
N GLU A 44 -2.23 -4.60 -4.13
CA GLU A 44 -1.50 -4.75 -2.85
C GLU A 44 -0.36 -3.75 -2.68
N ALA A 45 -0.36 -2.99 -1.57
CA ALA A 45 0.61 -1.93 -1.29
C ALA A 45 0.94 -1.88 0.21
N GLY A 46 2.13 -1.46 0.58
CA GLY A 46 2.54 -1.39 1.99
C GLY A 46 4.04 -1.59 2.14
N LEU A 47 4.45 -2.32 3.18
CA LEU A 47 5.86 -2.50 3.55
C LEU A 47 6.16 -3.97 3.89
N ASP A 48 7.30 -4.48 3.43
CA ASP A 48 7.83 -5.81 3.70
C ASP A 48 9.35 -5.75 3.94
N TYR A 49 9.75 -5.61 5.20
CA TYR A 49 11.17 -5.53 5.58
C TYR A 49 11.83 -6.91 5.71
N ALA A 50 11.05 -8.00 5.65
CA ALA A 50 11.61 -9.34 5.48
C ALA A 50 12.09 -9.60 4.04
N ARG A 51 11.87 -8.65 3.11
CA ARG A 51 12.15 -8.76 1.68
C ARG A 51 12.97 -7.60 1.11
N LEU A 52 13.81 -6.97 1.93
CA LEU A 52 14.66 -5.83 1.52
C LEU A 52 15.66 -6.15 0.39
N HIS A 53 15.89 -7.42 0.07
CA HIS A 53 16.70 -7.84 -1.08
C HIS A 53 15.99 -7.67 -2.44
N PHE A 54 14.67 -7.45 -2.45
CA PHE A 54 13.91 -7.17 -3.67
C PHE A 54 13.70 -5.67 -3.91
N ALA A 55 13.44 -4.90 -2.85
CA ALA A 55 13.34 -3.46 -2.90
C ALA A 55 13.80 -2.88 -1.55
N SER A 56 14.62 -1.83 -1.59
CA SER A 56 15.15 -1.20 -0.37
C SER A 56 14.04 -0.61 0.49
N LYS A 57 14.31 -0.40 1.79
CA LYS A 57 13.36 0.22 2.71
C LYS A 57 12.88 1.59 2.21
N GLU A 58 13.80 2.40 1.70
CA GLU A 58 13.51 3.72 1.12
C GLU A 58 12.55 3.62 -0.07
N ARG A 59 12.81 2.68 -0.98
CA ARG A 59 11.95 2.45 -2.16
C ARG A 59 10.54 2.02 -1.78
N GLN A 60 10.42 1.13 -0.78
CA GLN A 60 9.13 0.72 -0.26
C GLN A 60 8.37 1.88 0.39
N LEU A 61 9.05 2.71 1.18
CA LEU A 61 8.46 3.89 1.82
C LEU A 61 7.93 4.89 0.79
N ASP A 62 8.75 5.24 -0.21
CA ASP A 62 8.36 6.18 -1.25
C ASP A 62 7.22 5.62 -2.12
N GLY A 63 7.32 4.35 -2.53
CA GLY A 63 6.29 3.67 -3.31
C GLY A 63 4.96 3.56 -2.56
N PHE A 64 4.99 3.34 -1.24
CA PHE A 64 3.81 3.33 -0.41
C PHE A 64 3.18 4.72 -0.28
N ALA A 65 3.99 5.76 -0.11
CA ALA A 65 3.53 7.16 -0.06
C ALA A 65 2.82 7.60 -1.35
N LEU A 66 3.34 7.22 -2.53
CA LEU A 66 2.70 7.49 -3.81
C LEU A 66 1.31 6.83 -3.90
N GLN A 67 1.20 5.59 -3.47
CA GLN A 67 -0.06 4.83 -3.52
C GLN A 67 -1.09 5.29 -2.47
N LEU A 68 -0.64 5.80 -1.32
CA LEU A 68 -1.52 6.50 -0.36
C LEU A 68 -2.15 7.75 -0.98
N GLY A 69 -1.36 8.52 -1.75
CA GLY A 69 -1.87 9.64 -2.54
C GLY A 69 -2.94 9.20 -3.56
N LEU A 70 -2.69 8.11 -4.28
CA LEU A 70 -3.67 7.56 -5.23
C LEU A 70 -4.95 7.06 -4.54
N ALA A 71 -4.86 6.47 -3.35
CA ALA A 71 -6.03 6.07 -2.56
C ALA A 71 -6.83 7.29 -2.08
N GLU A 72 -6.17 8.38 -1.70
CA GLU A 72 -6.82 9.64 -1.37
C GLU A 72 -7.53 10.25 -2.58
N GLU A 73 -6.91 10.26 -3.76
CA GLU A 73 -7.51 10.78 -5.00
C GLU A 73 -8.77 9.97 -5.41
N THR A 74 -8.66 8.64 -5.39
CA THR A 74 -9.69 7.74 -5.94
C THR A 74 -10.80 7.41 -4.94
N LYS A 75 -10.59 7.68 -3.64
CA LYS A 75 -11.50 7.32 -2.54
C LYS A 75 -11.83 5.82 -2.48
N LEU A 76 -10.99 4.98 -3.08
CA LEU A 76 -11.04 3.54 -2.94
C LEU A 76 -10.42 3.11 -1.60
N PRO A 77 -10.92 2.05 -0.96
CA PRO A 77 -10.23 1.44 0.17
C PRO A 77 -8.89 0.82 -0.26
N MET A 78 -8.02 0.56 0.70
CA MET A 78 -6.71 -0.05 0.45
C MET A 78 -6.68 -1.54 0.82
N PHE A 79 -5.93 -2.31 0.04
CA PHE A 79 -5.53 -3.68 0.32
C PHE A 79 -4.03 -3.66 0.69
N LEU A 80 -3.75 -3.83 1.99
CA LEU A 80 -2.49 -3.41 2.61
C LEU A 80 -1.62 -4.59 3.03
N HIS A 81 -0.34 -4.54 2.64
CA HIS A 81 0.69 -5.50 3.05
C HIS A 81 1.53 -4.94 4.21
N ASN A 82 1.76 -5.76 5.23
CA ASN A 82 2.61 -5.40 6.35
C ASN A 82 3.40 -6.63 6.85
N ARG A 83 4.73 -6.56 6.83
CA ARG A 83 5.62 -7.62 7.33
C ARG A 83 6.92 -7.06 7.91
N ASP A 84 7.15 -7.36 9.19
CA ASP A 84 8.37 -7.04 9.95
C ASP A 84 8.80 -5.56 9.88
N THR A 85 7.83 -4.64 9.84
CA THR A 85 8.10 -3.23 9.49
C THR A 85 8.55 -2.34 10.65
N GLU A 86 8.79 -2.93 11.83
CA GLU A 86 9.30 -2.22 13.02
C GLU A 86 8.49 -0.96 13.41
N GLY A 87 7.16 -0.97 13.21
CA GLY A 87 6.27 0.15 13.55
C GLY A 87 6.13 1.23 12.46
N ASP A 88 6.91 1.18 11.38
CA ASP A 88 6.83 2.20 10.32
C ASP A 88 5.49 2.16 9.58
N PHE A 89 4.93 0.97 9.36
CA PHE A 89 3.63 0.82 8.72
C PHE A 89 2.53 1.51 9.54
N GLU A 90 2.44 1.22 10.83
CA GLU A 90 1.42 1.78 11.72
C GLU A 90 1.57 3.30 11.88
N ARG A 91 2.81 3.79 11.93
CA ARG A 91 3.10 5.23 11.97
C ARG A 91 2.58 5.93 10.70
N ILE A 92 2.91 5.41 9.52
CA ILE A 92 2.47 5.97 8.23
C ILE A 92 0.94 5.91 8.11
N MET A 93 0.32 4.80 8.49
CA MET A 93 -1.12 4.66 8.46
C MET A 93 -1.81 5.65 9.40
N ARG A 94 -1.23 5.91 10.58
CA ARG A 94 -1.74 6.92 11.52
C ARG A 94 -1.62 8.34 10.96
N GLU A 95 -0.49 8.69 10.37
CA GLU A 95 -0.24 9.98 9.72
C GLU A 95 -1.21 10.24 8.56
N ASN A 96 -1.61 9.18 7.84
CA ASN A 96 -2.47 9.28 6.65
C ASN A 96 -3.94 8.88 6.89
N ARG A 97 -4.33 8.53 8.12
CA ARG A 97 -5.67 7.96 8.38
C ARG A 97 -6.81 8.87 7.92
N GLY A 98 -6.67 10.19 8.07
CA GLY A 98 -7.67 11.16 7.64
C GLY A 98 -7.79 11.35 6.11
N ARG A 99 -6.82 10.85 5.34
CA ARG A 99 -6.73 11.04 3.88
C ARG A 99 -7.31 9.86 3.10
N ILE A 100 -7.23 8.67 3.68
CA ILE A 100 -7.70 7.43 3.08
C ILE A 100 -9.08 7.01 3.61
N ARG A 101 -9.85 6.30 2.79
CA ARG A 101 -11.17 5.79 3.18
C ARG A 101 -11.11 4.73 4.28
N GLY A 102 -10.02 3.95 4.31
CA GLY A 102 -9.83 2.79 5.16
C GLY A 102 -9.20 1.65 4.35
N GLY A 103 -9.12 0.46 4.92
CA GLY A 103 -8.53 -0.68 4.23
C GLY A 103 -8.46 -1.94 5.08
N VAL A 104 -7.96 -3.00 4.48
CA VAL A 104 -7.67 -4.26 5.14
C VAL A 104 -6.17 -4.53 5.11
N VAL A 105 -5.58 -4.81 6.27
CA VAL A 105 -4.24 -5.39 6.37
C VAL A 105 -4.39 -6.89 6.15
N HIS A 106 -4.05 -7.35 4.95
CA HIS A 106 -4.31 -8.74 4.55
C HIS A 106 -3.22 -9.68 5.07
N SER A 107 -3.55 -10.97 5.12
CA SER A 107 -2.60 -12.03 5.51
C SER A 107 -1.87 -11.72 6.84
N PHE A 108 -2.60 -11.20 7.81
CA PHE A 108 -2.01 -10.68 9.04
C PHE A 108 -1.42 -11.80 9.90
N THR A 109 -0.13 -11.69 10.18
CA THR A 109 0.63 -12.60 11.06
C THR A 109 1.34 -11.86 12.20
N GLY A 110 0.97 -10.59 12.42
CA GLY A 110 1.59 -9.72 13.43
C GLY A 110 1.15 -10.03 14.86
N SER A 111 1.60 -9.21 15.79
CA SER A 111 1.27 -9.39 17.21
C SER A 111 -0.16 -8.95 17.56
N LEU A 112 -0.70 -9.40 18.70
CA LEU A 112 -1.99 -8.89 19.20
C LEU A 112 -1.96 -7.37 19.46
N ALA A 113 -0.82 -6.83 19.89
CA ALA A 113 -0.66 -5.39 20.13
C ALA A 113 -0.76 -4.61 18.82
N GLU A 114 -0.10 -5.09 17.78
CA GLU A 114 -0.15 -4.55 16.43
C GLU A 114 -1.57 -4.63 15.84
N ALA A 115 -2.24 -5.79 15.95
CA ALA A 115 -3.62 -5.95 15.51
C ALA A 115 -4.56 -4.93 16.16
N ARG A 116 -4.41 -4.70 17.47
CA ARG A 116 -5.18 -3.69 18.21
C ARG A 116 -4.89 -2.28 17.71
N ALA A 117 -3.62 -1.93 17.51
CA ALA A 117 -3.24 -0.62 17.01
C ALA A 117 -3.80 -0.34 15.61
N LEU A 118 -3.87 -1.37 14.74
CA LEU A 118 -4.47 -1.28 13.41
C LEU A 118 -6.00 -1.14 13.47
N VAL A 119 -6.67 -1.87 14.35
CA VAL A 119 -8.12 -1.74 14.57
C VAL A 119 -8.49 -0.39 15.18
N ASP A 120 -7.67 0.16 16.07
CA ASP A 120 -7.85 1.52 16.62
C ASP A 120 -7.71 2.61 15.55
N LEU A 121 -7.04 2.29 14.43
CA LEU A 121 -7.00 3.12 13.24
C LEU A 121 -8.17 2.84 12.28
N ASP A 122 -9.22 2.11 12.69
CA ASP A 122 -10.37 1.75 11.87
C ASP A 122 -9.96 1.01 10.56
N LEU A 123 -8.96 0.14 10.68
CA LEU A 123 -8.56 -0.81 9.64
C LEU A 123 -9.05 -2.22 9.97
N TYR A 124 -9.24 -3.02 8.94
CA TYR A 124 -9.65 -4.41 9.06
C TYR A 124 -8.44 -5.34 9.05
N ILE A 125 -8.59 -6.50 9.69
CA ILE A 125 -7.56 -7.56 9.73
C ILE A 125 -8.01 -8.73 8.87
N GLY A 126 -7.22 -9.08 7.86
CA GLY A 126 -7.46 -10.24 7.00
C GLY A 126 -6.73 -11.47 7.50
N VAL A 127 -7.45 -12.58 7.68
CA VAL A 127 -6.91 -13.86 8.16
C VAL A 127 -6.93 -14.89 7.02
N ASN A 128 -5.84 -15.61 6.83
CA ASN A 128 -5.70 -16.73 5.89
C ASN A 128 -4.87 -17.86 6.54
N GLY A 129 -4.34 -18.80 5.77
CA GLY A 129 -3.60 -19.96 6.27
C GLY A 129 -2.08 -19.80 6.40
N CYS A 130 -1.54 -18.59 6.27
CA CYS A 130 -0.09 -18.32 6.32
C CYS A 130 0.54 -18.47 7.70
#